data_AF-A0A059FV22-F1
#
_entry.id   AF-A0A059FV22-F1
#
_cell.length_a   1.000
_cell.length_b   1.000
_cell.length_c   1.000
_cell.angle_alpha   90.00
_cell.angle_beta   90.00
_cell.angle_gamma   90.00
#
_symmetry.space_group_name_H-M   'P 1'
#
loop_
_entity.id
_entity.type
_entity.pdbx_description
1 polymer ?
#
loop_
_entity_poly.entity_id
_entity_poly.type
_entity_poly.pdbx_seq_one_letter_code
_entity_poly.pdbx_strand_id
1 'polypeptide(L)'
;MFNSPFVRLLVAFAISIPIVYLLFIMMSSLINVTEIRVDKGEQRVLAAITPQKQDSEVRTRQRSKPRRLDSASKPPPPPKVSATKSQINLPTPRIEGAAPTELNLGRMQSLAIDPVAISDRDAQPIRPPTPSFPQRAAERGIEGSCDVRFDVDTRGRPYNIQANCTNSIFKSEAERSVARVEFAPKIIRGKAAERKNVVYPLEFKLN
;
A
#
# COMPACT_ATOMS: atom_id res chain seq x y z
N MET A 1 10.76 -43.01 77.53
CA MET A 1 11.11 -44.18 76.71
C MET A 1 11.13 -43.69 75.25
N PHE A 2 12.08 -42.87 74.80
CA PHE A 2 13.47 -43.14 74.40
C PHE A 2 14.36 -41.90 74.66
N ASN A 3 15.45 -42.03 75.43
CA ASN A 3 16.28 -40.88 75.90
C ASN A 3 17.72 -40.84 75.34
N SER A 4 18.00 -41.50 74.22
CA SER A 4 19.29 -41.38 73.54
C SER A 4 19.18 -40.47 72.31
N PRO A 5 20.13 -39.53 72.11
CA PRO A 5 20.08 -38.58 71.00
C PRO A 5 20.14 -39.28 69.62
N PHE A 6 20.86 -40.39 69.54
CA PHE A 6 20.94 -41.22 68.33
C PHE A 6 19.60 -41.87 67.94
N VAL A 7 18.82 -42.36 68.91
CA VAL A 7 17.51 -42.97 68.61
C VAL A 7 16.51 -41.91 68.15
N ARG A 8 16.55 -40.70 68.70
CA ARG A 8 15.73 -39.58 68.23
C ARG A 8 16.07 -39.18 66.78
N LEU A 9 17.35 -39.15 66.44
CA LEU A 9 17.79 -38.88 65.06
C LEU A 9 17.35 -39.98 64.08
N LEU A 10 17.48 -41.25 64.45
CA LEU A 10 17.01 -42.35 63.60
C LEU A 10 15.50 -42.34 63.38
N VAL A 11 14.72 -42.05 64.43
CA VAL A 11 13.26 -41.91 64.31
C VAL A 11 12.89 -40.69 63.45
N ALA A 12 13.58 -39.56 63.62
CA ALA A 12 13.36 -38.37 62.80
C ALA A 12 13.68 -38.62 61.32
N PHE A 13 14.77 -39.33 61.02
CA PHE A 13 15.12 -39.73 59.64
C PHE A 13 14.11 -40.72 59.06
N ALA A 14 13.67 -41.71 59.85
CA ALA A 14 12.68 -42.68 59.40
C ALA A 14 11.34 -42.02 59.03
N ILE A 15 10.97 -40.92 59.71
CA ILE A 15 9.75 -40.15 59.42
C ILE A 15 9.97 -39.14 58.28
N SER A 16 11.17 -38.53 58.16
CA SER A 16 11.41 -37.50 57.14
C SER A 16 11.55 -38.08 55.73
N ILE A 17 12.17 -39.25 55.58
CA ILE A 17 12.36 -39.93 54.28
C ILE A 17 11.03 -40.11 53.51
N PRO A 18 9.95 -40.69 54.09
CA PRO A 18 8.70 -40.85 53.37
C PRO A 18 8.02 -39.51 53.04
N ILE A 19 8.15 -38.51 53.91
CA ILE A 19 7.56 -37.17 53.69
C ILE A 19 8.24 -36.48 52.49
N VAL A 20 9.57 -36.48 52.44
CA VAL A 20 10.32 -35.88 51.33
C VAL A 20 10.05 -36.62 50.02
N TYR A 21 10.03 -37.96 50.07
CA TYR A 21 9.76 -38.79 48.90
C TYR A 21 8.34 -38.56 48.34
N LEU A 22 7.35 -38.43 49.22
CA LEU A 22 5.96 -38.11 48.85
C LEU A 22 5.87 -36.74 48.18
N LEU A 23 6.46 -35.71 48.79
CA LEU A 23 6.45 -34.36 48.22
C LEU A 23 7.16 -34.31 46.86
N PHE A 24 8.27 -35.04 46.71
CA PHE A 24 9.02 -35.11 45.46
C PHE A 24 8.20 -35.78 44.33
N ILE A 25 7.57 -36.92 44.60
CA ILE A 25 6.68 -37.58 43.63
C ILE A 25 5.50 -36.68 43.27
N MET A 26 4.91 -35.99 44.25
CA MET A 26 3.79 -35.08 44.01
C MET A 26 4.21 -33.93 43.07
N MET A 27 5.32 -33.27 43.35
CA MET A 27 5.87 -32.22 42.48
C MET A 27 6.18 -32.76 41.08
N SER A 28 6.84 -33.91 40.98
CA SER A 28 7.16 -34.53 39.69
C SER A 28 5.90 -34.88 38.90
N SER A 29 4.83 -35.34 39.57
CA SER A 29 3.55 -35.65 38.93
C SER A 29 2.84 -34.39 38.43
N LEU A 30 2.95 -33.26 39.13
CA LEU A 30 2.36 -32.00 38.71
C LEU A 30 3.15 -31.34 37.56
N ILE A 31 4.47 -31.56 37.49
CA ILE A 31 5.33 -31.02 36.43
C ILE A 31 5.29 -31.86 35.16
N ASN A 32 4.99 -33.16 35.27
CA ASN A 32 4.76 -34.04 34.12
C ASN A 32 3.42 -33.73 33.44
N VAL A 33 3.31 -32.52 32.90
CA VAL A 33 2.32 -32.20 31.88
C VAL A 33 2.77 -32.89 30.61
N THR A 34 1.89 -33.70 30.02
CA THR A 34 2.10 -34.27 28.69
C THR A 34 2.42 -33.12 27.76
N GLU A 35 3.68 -33.00 27.37
CA GLU A 35 4.07 -32.12 26.27
C GLU A 35 3.13 -32.46 25.13
N ILE A 36 2.25 -31.52 24.78
CA ILE A 36 1.48 -31.63 23.56
C ILE A 36 2.55 -31.67 22.49
N ARG A 37 2.88 -32.87 22.00
CA ARG A 37 3.52 -33.05 20.71
C ARG A 37 2.56 -32.38 19.75
N VAL A 38 2.83 -31.11 19.48
CA VAL A 38 2.42 -30.48 18.26
C VAL A 38 3.08 -31.37 17.22
N ASP A 39 2.30 -32.31 16.70
CA ASP A 39 2.63 -33.01 15.49
C ASP A 39 3.12 -31.91 14.56
N LYS A 40 4.37 -32.02 14.08
CA LYS A 40 4.91 -31.07 13.12
C LYS A 40 4.02 -31.22 11.92
N GLY A 41 2.91 -30.45 11.91
CA GLY A 41 1.96 -30.39 10.83
C GLY A 41 2.81 -30.22 9.61
N GLU A 42 2.65 -31.18 8.69
CA GLU A 42 3.53 -31.44 7.56
C GLU A 42 4.25 -30.16 7.21
N GLN A 43 5.58 -30.16 7.32
CA GLN A 43 6.41 -29.13 6.74
C GLN A 43 6.06 -29.16 5.25
N ARG A 44 5.00 -28.43 4.88
CA ARG A 44 4.56 -28.25 3.53
C ARG A 44 5.70 -27.45 2.97
N VAL A 45 6.61 -28.18 2.33
CA VAL A 45 7.72 -27.63 1.59
C VAL A 45 7.06 -26.53 0.78
N LEU A 46 7.34 -25.28 1.16
CA LEU A 46 6.89 -24.13 0.41
C LEU A 46 7.49 -24.40 -0.96
N ALA A 47 6.68 -24.92 -1.88
CA ALA A 47 7.08 -25.12 -3.25
C ALA A 47 7.67 -23.78 -3.63
N ALA A 48 8.98 -23.76 -3.91
CA ALA A 48 9.70 -22.55 -4.22
C ALA A 48 8.80 -21.77 -5.18
N ILE A 49 8.36 -20.58 -4.76
CA ILE A 49 7.59 -19.67 -5.59
C ILE A 49 8.58 -19.14 -6.63
N THR A 50 9.11 -20.04 -7.47
CA THR A 50 9.65 -19.69 -8.75
C THR A 50 8.40 -19.32 -9.53
N PRO A 51 8.22 -18.04 -9.90
CA PRO A 51 7.10 -17.68 -10.73
C PRO A 51 7.20 -18.54 -11.98
N GLN A 52 6.27 -19.49 -12.15
CA GLN A 52 6.02 -20.06 -13.46
C GLN A 52 5.64 -18.85 -14.30
N LYS A 53 6.54 -18.46 -15.21
CA LYS A 53 6.31 -17.41 -16.18
C LYS A 53 5.07 -17.83 -16.94
N GLN A 54 3.91 -17.30 -16.53
CA GLN A 54 2.71 -17.42 -17.33
C GLN A 54 3.08 -16.76 -18.65
N ASP A 55 3.19 -17.57 -19.71
CA ASP A 55 3.14 -17.07 -21.07
C ASP A 55 1.72 -16.54 -21.27
N SER A 56 1.50 -15.34 -20.73
CA SER A 56 0.38 -14.50 -21.07
C SER A 56 0.54 -14.26 -22.55
N GLU A 57 -0.21 -15.00 -23.36
CA GLU A 57 -0.37 -14.70 -24.77
C GLU A 57 -0.92 -13.29 -24.82
N VAL A 58 -0.02 -12.32 -25.01
CA VAL A 58 -0.34 -10.92 -25.07
C VAL A 58 -1.21 -10.80 -26.30
N ARG A 59 -2.53 -10.83 -26.10
CA ARG A 59 -3.51 -10.34 -27.08
C ARG A 59 -3.25 -8.85 -27.21
N THR A 60 -2.19 -8.55 -27.95
CA THR A 60 -1.88 -7.23 -28.47
C THR A 60 -3.10 -6.91 -29.31
N ARG A 61 -4.05 -6.18 -28.74
CA ARG A 61 -5.15 -5.63 -29.51
C ARG A 61 -4.49 -4.78 -30.58
N GLN A 62 -4.49 -5.28 -31.82
CA GLN A 62 -4.10 -4.51 -32.98
C GLN A 62 -5.08 -3.34 -33.04
N ARG A 63 -4.66 -2.21 -32.48
CA ARG A 63 -5.39 -0.95 -32.61
C ARG A 63 -5.32 -0.60 -34.09
N SER A 64 -6.45 -0.60 -34.77
CA SER A 64 -6.51 -0.04 -36.12
C SER A 64 -6.00 1.40 -36.05
N LYS A 65 -5.04 1.71 -36.92
CA LYS A 65 -4.43 3.03 -36.96
C LYS A 65 -5.55 4.05 -37.20
N PRO A 66 -5.61 5.18 -36.47
CA PRO A 66 -6.68 6.16 -36.62
C PRO A 66 -6.81 6.55 -38.10
N ARG A 67 -8.01 6.43 -38.66
CA ARG A 67 -8.27 6.85 -40.04
C ARG A 67 -8.06 8.37 -40.09
N ARG A 68 -7.13 8.83 -40.93
CA ARG A 68 -6.97 10.27 -41.17
C ARG A 68 -8.28 10.76 -41.77
N LEU A 69 -8.86 11.78 -41.15
CA LEU A 69 -9.98 12.51 -41.73
C LEU A 69 -9.49 13.10 -43.06
N ASP A 70 -10.28 12.93 -44.12
CA ASP A 70 -9.96 13.49 -45.42
C ASP A 70 -9.82 15.00 -45.26
N SER A 71 -8.65 15.50 -45.65
CA SER A 71 -8.31 16.90 -45.51
C SER A 71 -9.34 17.73 -46.26
N ALA A 72 -10.01 18.63 -45.55
CA ALA A 72 -11.02 19.51 -46.13
C ALA A 72 -10.47 20.17 -47.41
N SER A 73 -11.33 20.27 -48.43
CA SER A 73 -11.00 20.89 -49.71
C SER A 73 -10.37 22.26 -49.46
N LYS A 74 -9.17 22.47 -50.02
CA LYS A 74 -8.45 23.73 -49.87
C LYS A 74 -9.33 24.86 -50.43
N PRO A 75 -9.53 25.97 -49.69
CA PRO A 75 -10.26 27.11 -50.22
C PRO A 75 -9.60 27.59 -51.52
N PRO A 76 -10.40 28.11 -52.47
CA PRO A 76 -9.88 28.58 -53.75
C PRO A 76 -8.76 29.59 -53.53
N PRO A 77 -7.69 29.54 -54.35
CA PRO A 77 -6.56 30.43 -54.18
C PRO A 77 -7.00 31.89 -54.28
N PRO A 78 -6.48 32.77 -53.42
CA PRO A 78 -6.81 34.18 -53.47
C PRO A 78 -6.40 34.76 -54.83
N PRO A 79 -7.17 35.75 -55.34
CA PRO A 79 -6.88 36.39 -56.61
C PRO A 79 -5.48 37.01 -56.55
N LYS A 80 -4.65 36.67 -57.54
CA LYS A 80 -3.33 37.31 -57.71
C LYS A 80 -3.57 38.74 -58.14
N VAL A 81 -3.43 39.68 -57.22
CA VAL A 81 -3.27 41.09 -57.56
C VAL A 81 -1.97 41.22 -58.37
N SER A 82 -2.08 41.52 -59.65
CA SER A 82 -0.95 41.97 -60.47
C SER A 82 -0.47 43.29 -59.90
N ALA A 83 0.59 43.25 -59.09
CA ALA A 83 1.34 44.45 -58.79
C ALA A 83 2.00 44.91 -60.09
N THR A 84 1.44 45.96 -60.71
CA THR A 84 2.10 46.76 -61.73
C THR A 84 3.47 47.16 -61.18
N LYS A 85 4.54 46.67 -61.80
CA LYS A 85 5.92 47.11 -61.51
C LYS A 85 6.03 48.60 -61.85
N SER A 86 5.63 49.47 -60.94
CA SER A 86 6.21 50.82 -60.90
C SER A 86 7.55 50.70 -60.18
N GLN A 87 8.54 51.35 -60.75
CA GLN A 87 9.94 51.27 -60.41
C GLN A 87 10.16 51.71 -58.96
N ILE A 88 10.56 50.76 -58.10
CA ILE A 88 11.04 51.10 -56.76
C ILE A 88 12.56 50.87 -56.75
N ASN A 89 13.31 51.97 -56.79
CA ASN A 89 14.75 51.98 -56.60
C ASN A 89 15.04 51.78 -55.10
N LEU A 90 15.45 50.57 -54.69
CA LEU A 90 15.96 50.33 -53.34
C LEU A 90 17.49 50.36 -53.37
N PRO A 91 18.16 51.21 -52.56
CA PRO A 91 19.60 51.16 -52.42
C PRO A 91 19.98 49.89 -51.64
N THR A 92 20.92 49.12 -52.18
CA THR A 92 21.51 47.95 -51.52
C THR A 92 22.35 48.39 -50.31
N PRO A 93 22.08 47.92 -49.09
CA PRO A 93 22.93 48.23 -47.94
C PRO A 93 24.26 47.46 -48.04
N ARG A 94 25.39 48.19 -47.99
CA ARG A 94 26.70 47.58 -47.73
C ARG A 94 26.78 47.26 -46.24
N ILE A 95 26.85 45.98 -45.89
CA ILE A 95 27.11 45.55 -44.51
C ILE A 95 28.62 45.41 -44.36
N GLU A 96 29.26 46.46 -43.84
CA GLU A 96 30.58 46.36 -43.23
C GLU A 96 30.39 46.04 -41.75
N GLY A 97 30.52 44.78 -41.40
CA GLY A 97 30.44 44.31 -40.03
C GLY A 97 31.21 43.02 -39.89
N ALA A 98 32.39 43.09 -39.27
CA ALA A 98 33.13 41.90 -38.88
C ALA A 98 32.31 41.10 -37.86
N ALA A 99 32.32 39.76 -37.98
CA ALA A 99 31.67 38.89 -37.02
C ALA A 99 32.32 39.06 -35.62
N PRO A 100 31.51 39.12 -34.54
CA PRO A 100 32.05 39.28 -33.19
C PRO A 100 32.82 38.01 -32.79
N THR A 101 34.08 38.17 -32.41
CA THR A 101 34.99 37.08 -31.95
C THR A 101 34.73 36.65 -30.51
N GLU A 102 33.92 37.40 -29.76
CA GLU A 102 33.63 37.14 -28.35
C GLU A 102 32.15 36.77 -28.19
N LEU A 103 31.84 35.49 -28.08
CA LEU A 103 30.52 35.04 -27.65
C LEU A 103 30.47 35.09 -26.11
N ASN A 104 30.16 36.26 -25.56
CA ASN A 104 29.99 36.43 -24.12
C ASN A 104 28.64 35.82 -23.73
N LEU A 105 28.63 34.52 -23.40
CA LEU A 105 27.49 33.87 -22.77
C LEU A 105 27.32 34.49 -21.37
N GLY A 106 26.56 35.58 -21.32
CA GLY A 106 26.07 36.18 -20.11
C GLY A 106 25.46 35.10 -19.23
N ARG A 107 26.12 34.88 -18.09
CA ARG A 107 25.67 34.15 -16.90
C ARG A 107 24.27 33.54 -17.05
N MET A 108 24.22 32.26 -17.40
CA MET A 108 23.02 31.42 -17.40
C MET A 108 22.43 31.32 -15.97
N GLN A 109 21.76 32.39 -15.54
CA GLN A 109 21.08 32.55 -14.26
C GLN A 109 19.58 32.25 -14.41
N SER A 110 19.26 31.11 -15.02
CA SER A 110 17.97 30.45 -14.85
C SER A 110 17.90 29.28 -15.81
N LEU A 111 18.49 28.16 -15.40
CA LEU A 111 17.75 26.92 -15.60
C LEU A 111 16.45 27.12 -14.82
N ALA A 112 15.41 27.59 -15.51
CA ALA A 112 14.05 27.61 -15.00
C ALA A 112 13.63 26.15 -14.85
N ILE A 113 14.09 25.53 -13.77
CA ILE A 113 13.41 24.42 -13.16
C ILE A 113 12.16 25.07 -12.59
N ASP A 114 11.12 25.16 -13.41
CA ASP A 114 9.80 25.50 -12.91
C ASP A 114 9.55 24.55 -11.74
N PRO A 115 9.39 25.06 -10.50
CA PRO A 115 9.03 24.20 -9.40
C PRO A 115 7.71 23.58 -9.82
N VAL A 116 7.71 22.26 -10.06
CA VAL A 116 6.50 21.50 -10.37
C VAL A 116 5.54 21.87 -9.27
N ALA A 117 4.55 22.71 -9.59
CA ALA A 117 3.54 23.13 -8.66
C ALA A 117 2.84 21.82 -8.26
N ILE A 118 3.14 21.34 -7.07
CA ILE A 118 2.47 20.17 -6.51
C ILE A 118 1.04 20.63 -6.31
N SER A 119 0.22 20.35 -7.33
CA SER A 119 -1.20 20.66 -7.33
C SER A 119 -1.82 20.01 -6.10
N ASP A 120 -2.75 20.72 -5.47
CA ASP A 120 -3.46 20.21 -4.30
C ASP A 120 -4.09 18.86 -4.68
N ARG A 121 -3.80 17.84 -3.87
CA ARG A 121 -4.21 16.46 -4.11
C ARG A 121 -5.01 15.96 -2.93
N ASP A 122 -6.18 15.41 -3.19
CA ASP A 122 -6.96 14.72 -2.18
C ASP A 122 -6.42 13.31 -1.91
N ALA A 123 -6.74 12.78 -0.72
CA ALA A 123 -6.24 11.48 -0.30
C ALA A 123 -6.83 10.36 -1.17
N GLN A 124 -5.96 9.53 -1.75
CA GLN A 124 -6.32 8.40 -2.60
C GLN A 124 -5.72 7.10 -2.06
N PRO A 125 -6.44 5.97 -2.08
CA PRO A 125 -5.89 4.68 -1.65
C PRO A 125 -4.79 4.23 -2.63
N ILE A 126 -3.59 3.99 -2.12
CA ILE A 126 -2.47 3.39 -2.88
C ILE A 126 -2.64 1.87 -2.91
N ARG A 127 -3.03 1.31 -1.77
CA ARG A 127 -3.29 -0.13 -1.61
C ARG A 127 -4.71 -0.32 -1.11
N PRO A 128 -5.67 -0.69 -1.97
CA PRO A 128 -7.04 -0.93 -1.54
C PRO A 128 -7.12 -1.98 -0.42
N PRO A 129 -8.09 -1.86 0.51
CA PRO A 129 -8.33 -2.87 1.52
C PRO A 129 -8.74 -4.18 0.87
N THR A 130 -8.09 -5.27 1.27
CA THR A 130 -8.50 -6.65 0.94
C THR A 130 -9.14 -7.28 2.18
N PRO A 131 -10.47 -7.18 2.34
CA PRO A 131 -11.14 -7.80 3.46
C PRO A 131 -11.06 -9.32 3.37
N SER A 132 -10.69 -9.98 4.47
CA SER A 132 -10.84 -11.42 4.57
C SER A 132 -12.29 -11.74 4.94
N PHE A 133 -12.85 -12.82 4.40
CA PHE A 133 -14.22 -13.18 4.72
C PHE A 133 -14.27 -13.91 6.07
N PRO A 134 -15.05 -13.47 7.06
CA PRO A 134 -15.13 -14.14 8.36
C PRO A 134 -15.65 -15.58 8.22
N GLN A 135 -14.91 -16.55 8.78
CA GLN A 135 -15.27 -17.97 8.66
C GLN A 135 -16.69 -18.28 9.17
N ARG A 136 -17.11 -17.65 10.28
CA ARG A 136 -18.48 -17.79 10.83
C ARG A 136 -19.57 -17.27 9.89
N ALA A 137 -19.28 -16.26 9.08
CA ALA A 137 -20.22 -15.77 8.07
C ALA A 137 -20.23 -16.70 6.86
N ALA A 138 -19.07 -17.28 6.50
CA ALA A 138 -18.95 -18.18 5.34
C ALA A 138 -19.72 -19.48 5.57
N GLU A 139 -19.59 -20.07 6.75
CA GLU A 139 -20.32 -21.28 7.15
C GLU A 139 -21.85 -21.07 7.14
N ARG A 140 -22.30 -19.84 7.39
CA ARG A 140 -23.72 -19.48 7.45
C ARG A 140 -24.26 -18.90 6.14
N GLY A 141 -23.42 -18.71 5.13
CA GLY A 141 -23.79 -18.09 3.86
C GLY A 141 -24.33 -16.66 4.00
N ILE A 142 -23.86 -15.90 4.99
CA ILE A 142 -24.35 -14.54 5.26
C ILE A 142 -23.49 -13.55 4.49
N GLU A 143 -24.12 -12.69 3.70
CA GLU A 143 -23.48 -11.56 3.02
C GLU A 143 -23.78 -10.24 3.72
N GLY A 144 -22.99 -9.21 3.42
CA GLY A 144 -23.23 -7.90 4.03
C GLY A 144 -22.37 -6.78 3.46
N SER A 145 -22.66 -5.57 3.90
CA SER A 145 -21.89 -4.37 3.59
C SER A 145 -21.50 -3.63 4.87
N CYS A 146 -20.39 -2.92 4.80
CA CYS A 146 -19.85 -2.12 5.88
C CYS A 146 -19.38 -0.77 5.36
N ASP A 147 -19.79 0.30 6.04
CA ASP A 147 -19.24 1.63 5.85
C ASP A 147 -18.22 1.91 6.94
N VAL A 148 -16.94 2.05 6.56
CA VAL A 148 -15.86 2.32 7.50
C VAL A 148 -15.50 3.79 7.46
N ARG A 149 -15.61 4.47 8.60
CA ARG A 149 -15.21 5.86 8.80
C ARG A 149 -13.84 5.92 9.47
N PHE A 150 -12.95 6.76 8.96
CA PHE A 150 -11.61 6.95 9.53
C PHE A 150 -11.00 8.29 9.10
N ASP A 151 -9.92 8.66 9.77
CA ASP A 151 -9.08 9.80 9.46
C ASP A 151 -7.74 9.32 8.87
N VAL A 152 -7.11 10.09 7.99
CA VAL A 152 -5.83 9.77 7.33
C VAL A 152 -4.78 10.77 7.77
N ASP A 153 -3.70 10.26 8.36
CA ASP A 153 -2.55 11.05 8.81
C ASP A 153 -1.75 11.59 7.61
N THR A 154 -0.91 12.59 7.85
CA THR A 154 0.12 13.13 6.95
C THR A 154 1.04 12.06 6.36
N ARG A 155 1.19 10.92 7.02
CA ARG A 155 1.95 9.74 6.53
C ARG A 155 1.12 8.77 5.70
N GLY A 156 -0.16 9.05 5.45
CA GLY A 156 -1.02 8.16 4.68
C GLY A 156 -1.60 6.98 5.46
N ARG A 157 -1.44 6.96 6.79
CA ARG A 157 -1.94 5.89 7.65
C ARG A 157 -3.33 6.22 8.20
N PRO A 158 -4.29 5.29 8.15
CA PRO A 158 -5.61 5.50 8.73
C PRO A 158 -5.57 5.39 10.27
N TYR A 159 -6.32 6.25 10.95
CA TYR A 159 -6.52 6.26 12.40
C TYR A 159 -7.97 6.62 12.75
N ASN A 160 -8.37 6.43 14.01
CA ASN A 160 -9.75 6.65 14.48
C ASN A 160 -10.79 5.88 13.65
N ILE A 161 -10.54 4.59 13.44
CA ILE A 161 -11.31 3.72 12.55
C ILE A 161 -12.58 3.25 13.27
N GLN A 162 -13.73 3.43 12.62
CA GLN A 162 -15.03 2.98 13.11
C GLN A 162 -15.81 2.36 11.97
N ALA A 163 -16.16 1.07 12.08
CA ALA A 163 -17.00 0.40 11.09
C ALA A 163 -18.47 0.34 11.53
N ASN A 164 -19.36 0.71 10.61
CA ASN A 164 -20.79 0.46 10.71
C ASN A 164 -21.18 -0.59 9.67
N CYS A 165 -21.73 -1.72 10.10
CA CYS A 165 -21.98 -2.88 9.25
C CYS A 165 -23.42 -3.35 9.39
N THR A 166 -23.95 -4.00 8.34
CA THR A 166 -25.25 -4.68 8.40
C THR A 166 -25.29 -5.79 9.47
N ASN A 167 -24.17 -6.49 9.67
CA ASN A 167 -24.01 -7.50 10.70
C ASN A 167 -22.71 -7.28 11.49
N SER A 168 -22.78 -7.44 12.82
CA SER A 168 -21.63 -7.26 13.72
C SER A 168 -20.47 -8.21 13.44
N ILE A 169 -20.72 -9.36 12.80
CA ILE A 169 -19.69 -10.33 12.42
C ILE A 169 -18.62 -9.70 11.50
N PHE A 170 -19.02 -8.78 10.62
CA PHE A 170 -18.12 -8.13 9.66
C PHE A 170 -17.34 -6.95 10.24
N LYS A 171 -17.79 -6.38 11.38
CA LYS A 171 -17.22 -5.16 11.97
C LYS A 171 -15.72 -5.29 12.23
N SER A 172 -15.33 -6.36 12.91
CA SER A 172 -13.92 -6.59 13.29
C SER A 172 -13.00 -6.72 12.09
N GLU A 173 -13.47 -7.36 11.03
CA GLU A 173 -12.66 -7.63 9.85
C GLU A 173 -12.61 -6.43 8.91
N ALA A 174 -13.70 -5.65 8.84
CA ALA A 174 -13.72 -4.35 8.15
C ALA A 174 -12.71 -3.38 8.77
N GLU A 175 -12.69 -3.23 10.10
CA GLU A 175 -11.74 -2.37 10.82
C GLU A 175 -10.29 -2.81 10.58
N ARG A 176 -10.02 -4.12 10.68
CA ARG A 176 -8.69 -4.69 10.47
C ARG A 176 -8.17 -4.53 9.04
N SER A 177 -9.08 -4.59 8.07
CA SER A 177 -8.74 -4.44 6.65
C SER A 177 -8.36 -3.01 6.33
N VAL A 178 -9.16 -2.04 6.82
CA VAL A 178 -8.87 -0.61 6.65
C VAL A 178 -7.60 -0.21 7.40
N ALA A 179 -7.32 -0.78 8.58
CA ALA A 179 -6.09 -0.49 9.33
C ALA A 179 -4.79 -0.81 8.56
N ARG A 180 -4.84 -1.69 7.56
CA ARG A 180 -3.69 -2.08 6.71
C ARG A 180 -3.62 -1.32 5.39
N VAL A 181 -4.58 -0.45 5.12
CA VAL A 181 -4.61 0.38 3.91
C VAL A 181 -3.57 1.47 4.01
N GLU A 182 -2.97 1.77 2.86
CA GLU A 182 -2.05 2.89 2.70
C GLU A 182 -2.67 3.90 1.73
N PHE A 183 -2.79 5.14 2.19
CA PHE A 183 -3.33 6.25 1.42
C PHE A 183 -2.22 7.22 1.03
N ALA A 184 -2.34 7.82 -0.15
CA ALA A 184 -1.61 9.04 -0.44
C ALA A 184 -2.18 10.15 0.47
N PRO A 185 -1.35 10.85 1.26
CA PRO A 185 -1.83 11.92 2.12
C PRO A 185 -2.35 13.10 1.28
N LYS A 186 -3.23 13.89 1.87
CA LYS A 186 -3.72 15.12 1.24
C LYS A 186 -2.56 16.11 1.15
N ILE A 187 -2.39 16.75 0.00
CA ILE A 187 -1.41 17.83 -0.17
C ILE A 187 -2.16 19.16 -0.30
N ILE A 188 -1.80 20.14 0.53
CA ILE A 188 -2.29 21.51 0.46
C ILE A 188 -1.08 22.44 0.39
N ARG A 189 -0.95 23.22 -0.69
CA ARG A 189 0.17 24.17 -0.90
C ARG A 189 1.55 23.50 -0.74
N GLY A 190 1.69 22.29 -1.31
CA GLY A 190 2.93 21.51 -1.25
C GLY A 190 3.27 20.89 0.11
N LYS A 191 2.39 20.99 1.11
CA LYS A 191 2.56 20.36 2.43
C LYS A 191 1.55 19.23 2.64
N ALA A 192 2.01 18.13 3.23
CA ALA A 192 1.12 17.05 3.65
C ALA A 192 0.20 17.52 4.77
N ALA A 193 -1.09 17.24 4.63
CA ALA A 193 -2.15 17.58 5.56
C ALA A 193 -2.98 16.34 5.87
N GLU A 194 -3.54 16.31 7.08
CA GLU A 194 -4.47 15.25 7.48
C GLU A 194 -5.80 15.38 6.73
N ARG A 195 -6.43 14.24 6.42
CA ARG A 195 -7.81 14.19 5.93
C ARG A 195 -8.67 13.49 6.97
N LYS A 196 -9.59 14.23 7.60
CA LYS A 196 -10.53 13.69 8.58
C LYS A 196 -11.88 13.37 8.00
N ASN A 197 -12.59 12.32 8.42
CA ASN A 197 -13.92 11.86 7.97
C ASN A 197 -13.96 11.21 6.56
N VAL A 198 -12.98 10.38 6.24
CA VAL A 198 -13.03 9.50 5.06
C VAL A 198 -14.02 8.38 5.33
N VAL A 199 -14.82 8.03 4.33
CA VAL A 199 -15.75 6.89 4.37
C VAL A 199 -15.37 5.94 3.25
N TYR A 200 -15.16 4.67 3.56
CA TYR A 200 -14.86 3.62 2.59
C TYR A 200 -15.91 2.50 2.68
N PRO A 201 -16.73 2.29 1.64
CA PRO A 201 -17.68 1.18 1.59
C PRO A 201 -16.97 -0.13 1.27
N LEU A 202 -17.26 -1.18 2.05
CA LEU A 202 -16.79 -2.55 1.87
C LEU A 202 -17.99 -3.47 1.64
N GLU A 203 -17.90 -4.32 0.62
CA GLU A 203 -18.89 -5.37 0.36
C GLU A 203 -18.28 -6.75 0.62
N PHE A 204 -19.03 -7.60 1.32
CA PHE A 204 -18.69 -8.99 1.60
C PHE A 204 -19.69 -9.88 0.88
N LYS A 205 -19.26 -10.51 -0.22
CA LYS A 205 -20.05 -11.44 -1.04
C LYS A 205 -19.37 -12.80 -1.12
N LEU A 206 -20.16 -13.87 -1.17
CA LEU A 206 -19.71 -15.23 -1.44
C LEU A 206 -19.89 -15.49 -2.93
N ASN A 207 -18.78 -15.77 -3.63
CA ASN A 207 -18.79 -16.18 -5.04
C ASN A 207 -18.84 -17.69 -5.19
#